data_AF-V9IIW2-F1
#
_entry.id   AF-V9IIW2-F1
#
_cell.length_a   1.000
_cell.length_b   1.000
_cell.length_c   1.000
_cell.angle_alpha   90.00
_cell.angle_beta   90.00
_cell.angle_gamma   90.00
#
_symmetry.space_group_name_H-M   'P 1'
#
loop_
_entity.id
_entity.type
_entity.pdbx_description
1 polymer ?
#
loop_
_entity_poly.entity_id
_entity_poly.type
_entity_poly.pdbx_seq_one_letter_code
_entity_poly.pdbx_strand_id
1 'polypeptide(L)'
;MNGGNRTRGQADGFGLEILGRLKDVKSNVAGVTLLHYIVRARLAQEKDHNFDEPLPLPIPEPADMEAASTINFENLSAELDRLKNELEGCVEKCNAVVEADPDSSAPFKEKMDAFFREARAELANEQQALLEARGKFKAVMQFYQYKPKGTNLDAADPNAFFALWLGFCQDFKDIWKKEQQRIKKERMEEMKKKYENKTKVEKLKLSATGLKARLQKLSRK
;
A
#
# COMPACT_ATOMS: atom_id res chain seq x y z
N MET A 1 0.58 27.91 -1.23
CA MET A 1 -0.58 27.65 -2.12
C MET A 1 -1.86 28.30 -1.62
N ASN A 2 -2.24 28.19 -0.34
CA ASN A 2 -3.48 28.79 0.19
C ASN A 2 -3.26 30.05 1.08
N GLY A 3 -2.17 30.79 0.87
CA GLY A 3 -1.86 31.97 1.68
C GLY A 3 -2.93 33.06 1.50
N GLY A 4 -3.32 33.72 2.59
CA GLY A 4 -4.32 34.81 2.58
C GLY A 4 -5.78 34.35 2.47
N ASN A 5 -6.05 33.05 2.26
CA ASN A 5 -7.41 32.53 2.25
C ASN A 5 -7.85 32.18 3.68
N ARG A 6 -8.78 32.96 4.25
CA ARG A 6 -9.26 32.77 5.63
C ARG A 6 -10.03 31.47 5.88
N THR A 7 -10.51 30.79 4.84
CA THR A 7 -11.30 29.55 4.97
C THR A 7 -10.54 28.30 4.52
N ARG A 8 -9.44 28.44 3.75
CA ARG A 8 -8.64 27.30 3.22
C ARG A 8 -7.15 27.39 3.54
N GLY A 9 -6.68 28.49 4.11
CA GLY A 9 -5.32 28.70 4.56
C GLY A 9 -5.20 28.44 6.07
N GLN A 10 -3.96 28.23 6.54
CA GLN A 10 -3.64 28.00 7.96
C GLN A 10 -4.48 26.87 8.61
N ALA A 11 -4.77 25.82 7.86
CA ALA A 11 -5.52 24.67 8.37
C ALA A 11 -4.62 23.77 9.23
N ASP A 12 -5.13 23.32 10.38
CA ASP A 12 -4.45 22.35 11.26
C ASP A 12 -4.57 20.90 10.76
N GLY A 13 -5.45 20.67 9.77
CA GLY A 13 -5.67 19.37 9.17
C GLY A 13 -6.54 19.47 7.92
N PHE A 14 -6.74 18.33 7.26
CA PHE A 14 -7.58 18.20 6.08
C PHE A 14 -8.34 16.88 6.13
N GLY A 15 -9.53 16.84 5.54
CA GLY A 15 -10.27 15.60 5.37
C GLY A 15 -9.70 14.74 4.25
N LEU A 16 -9.96 13.43 4.32
CA LEU A 16 -9.44 12.44 3.36
C LEU A 16 -9.91 12.69 1.91
N GLU A 17 -10.99 13.44 1.70
CA GLU A 17 -11.48 13.83 0.38
C GLU A 17 -10.48 14.67 -0.43
N ILE A 18 -9.46 15.25 0.22
CA ILE A 18 -8.41 15.99 -0.49
C ILE A 18 -7.47 15.07 -1.26
N LEU A 19 -7.30 13.80 -0.84
CA LEU A 19 -6.31 12.88 -1.42
C LEU A 19 -6.51 12.71 -2.93
N GLY A 20 -7.75 12.50 -3.36
CA GLY A 20 -8.10 12.41 -4.78
C GLY A 20 -7.88 13.70 -5.58
N ARG A 21 -7.87 14.87 -4.92
CA ARG A 21 -7.72 16.18 -5.57
C ARG A 21 -6.27 16.62 -5.77
N LEU A 22 -5.31 15.95 -5.11
CA LEU A 22 -3.89 16.29 -5.24
C LEU A 22 -3.38 16.17 -6.69
N LYS A 23 -4.01 15.30 -7.49
CA LYS A 23 -3.68 15.16 -8.92
C LYS A 23 -4.31 16.23 -9.81
N ASP A 24 -5.36 16.91 -9.35
CA ASP A 24 -6.09 17.90 -10.17
C ASP A 24 -5.38 19.25 -10.18
N VAL A 25 -4.55 19.52 -9.16
CA VAL A 25 -3.78 20.76 -9.06
C VAL A 25 -2.55 20.68 -9.96
N LYS A 26 -2.62 21.32 -11.12
CA LYS A 26 -1.56 21.31 -12.14
C LYS A 26 -0.49 22.37 -11.84
N SER A 27 0.76 22.05 -12.19
CA SER A 27 1.84 23.02 -12.25
C SER A 27 1.85 23.76 -13.60
N ASN A 28 2.79 24.70 -13.77
CA ASN A 28 3.08 25.32 -15.06
C ASN A 28 3.82 24.39 -16.04
N VAL A 29 4.32 23.24 -15.58
CA VAL A 29 4.91 22.21 -16.41
C VAL A 29 3.82 21.23 -16.84
N ALA A 30 3.67 21.06 -18.16
CA ALA A 30 2.70 20.14 -18.73
C ALA A 30 2.87 18.72 -18.15
N GLY A 31 1.77 18.12 -17.70
CA GLY A 31 1.76 16.77 -17.13
C GLY A 31 2.23 16.66 -15.68
N VAL A 32 2.70 17.73 -15.04
CA VAL A 32 3.14 17.71 -13.63
C VAL A 32 2.08 18.33 -12.73
N THR A 33 1.72 17.62 -11.66
CA THR A 33 0.66 17.99 -10.69
C THR A 33 1.23 18.13 -9.28
N LEU A 34 0.44 18.60 -8.31
CA LEU A 34 0.84 18.67 -6.92
C LEU A 34 1.20 17.28 -6.36
N LEU A 35 0.49 16.23 -6.77
CA LEU A 35 0.83 14.85 -6.39
C LEU A 35 2.25 14.46 -6.86
N HIS A 36 2.65 14.87 -8.08
CA HIS A 36 4.02 14.66 -8.55
C HIS A 36 5.04 15.39 -7.68
N TYR A 37 4.73 16.61 -7.26
CA TYR A 37 5.60 17.37 -6.36
C TYR A 37 5.76 16.67 -5.01
N ILE A 38 4.68 16.15 -4.43
CA ILE A 38 4.71 15.40 -3.16
C ILE A 38 5.59 14.15 -3.29
N VAL A 39 5.40 13.36 -4.36
CA VAL A 39 6.22 12.18 -4.65
C VAL A 39 7.71 12.55 -4.76
N ARG A 40 8.03 13.59 -5.53
CA ARG A 40 9.41 14.08 -5.68
C ARG A 40 10.00 14.57 -4.37
N ALA A 41 9.23 15.28 -3.56
CA ALA A 41 9.67 15.76 -2.25
C ALA A 41 9.97 14.59 -1.30
N ARG A 42 9.17 13.53 -1.32
CA ARG A 42 9.44 12.30 -0.55
C ARG A 42 10.71 11.60 -1.05
N LEU A 43 10.87 11.43 -2.37
CA LEU A 43 12.08 10.83 -2.97
C LEU A 43 13.35 11.64 -2.67
N ALA A 44 13.26 12.98 -2.60
CA ALA A 44 14.39 13.84 -2.29
C ALA A 44 14.93 13.67 -0.87
N GLN A 45 14.17 13.03 0.03
CA GLN A 45 14.64 12.68 1.38
C GLN A 45 15.58 11.47 1.36
N GLU A 46 15.57 10.69 0.27
CA GLU A 46 16.37 9.47 0.08
C GLU A 46 17.73 9.79 -0.56
N LYS A 47 18.48 10.70 0.06
CA LYS A 47 19.68 11.33 -0.54
C LYS A 47 20.80 10.32 -0.85
N ASP A 48 20.97 9.32 0.01
CA ASP A 48 22.04 8.33 -0.10
C ASP A 48 21.65 7.09 -0.92
N HIS A 49 20.38 7.00 -1.33
CA HIS A 49 19.89 5.86 -2.09
C HIS A 49 20.39 5.91 -3.54
N ASN A 50 20.96 4.82 -4.06
CA ASN A 50 21.52 4.76 -5.42
C ASN A 50 20.44 4.57 -6.51
N PHE A 51 19.24 4.10 -6.14
CA PHE A 51 18.12 3.76 -7.04
C PHE A 51 18.46 2.65 -8.06
N ASP A 52 19.44 1.80 -7.75
CA ASP A 52 19.68 0.60 -8.54
C ASP A 52 18.53 -0.39 -8.35
N GLU A 53 18.08 -0.54 -7.10
CA GLU A 53 16.84 -1.20 -6.70
C GLU A 53 15.72 -0.16 -6.48
N PRO A 54 14.45 -0.48 -6.79
CA PRO A 54 13.34 0.40 -6.47
C PRO A 54 13.08 0.46 -4.96
N LEU A 55 12.86 1.67 -4.44
CA LEU A 55 12.37 1.87 -3.08
C LEU A 55 10.97 1.29 -2.90
N PRO A 56 10.68 0.73 -1.72
CA PRO A 56 9.34 0.27 -1.37
C PRO A 56 8.34 1.41 -1.43
N LEU A 57 7.07 1.07 -1.66
CA LEU A 57 5.99 2.04 -1.66
C LEU A 57 5.80 2.58 -0.23
N PRO A 58 5.86 3.91 0.00
CA PRO A 58 5.76 4.49 1.35
C PRO A 58 4.32 4.68 1.83
N ILE A 59 3.36 4.08 1.12
CA ILE A 59 1.92 4.14 1.38
C ILE A 59 1.34 2.73 1.17
N PRO A 60 0.11 2.44 1.62
CA PRO A 60 -0.52 1.14 1.42
C PRO A 60 -0.60 0.75 -0.06
N GLU A 61 -0.52 -0.55 -0.33
CA GLU A 61 -0.65 -1.06 -1.68
C GLU A 61 -2.09 -0.87 -2.20
N PRO A 62 -2.29 -0.46 -3.46
CA PRO A 62 -3.62 -0.30 -4.03
C PRO A 62 -4.49 -1.55 -3.96
N ALA A 63 -3.87 -2.74 -4.11
CA ALA A 63 -4.59 -4.01 -4.03
C ALA A 63 -5.18 -4.26 -2.65
N ASP A 64 -4.45 -3.87 -1.58
CA ASP A 64 -4.95 -3.99 -0.21
C ASP A 64 -6.11 -3.03 0.04
N MET A 65 -6.03 -1.80 -0.51
CA MET A 65 -7.12 -0.83 -0.43
C MET A 65 -8.36 -1.29 -1.20
N GLU A 66 -8.17 -1.88 -2.37
CA GLU A 66 -9.24 -2.47 -3.17
C GLU A 66 -9.91 -3.62 -2.42
N ALA A 67 -9.14 -4.58 -1.90
CA ALA A 67 -9.66 -5.69 -1.10
C ALA A 67 -10.40 -5.21 0.14
N ALA A 68 -9.84 -4.24 0.88
CA ALA A 68 -10.51 -3.65 2.04
C ALA A 68 -11.81 -2.92 1.67
N SER A 69 -11.89 -2.31 0.48
CA SER A 69 -13.07 -1.60 0.00
C SER A 69 -14.26 -2.52 -0.36
N THR A 70 -14.04 -3.82 -0.54
CA THR A 70 -15.11 -4.79 -0.86
C THR A 70 -15.71 -5.45 0.37
N ILE A 71 -15.13 -5.21 1.56
CA ILE A 71 -15.62 -5.76 2.82
C ILE A 71 -17.00 -5.20 3.13
N ASN A 72 -17.94 -6.09 3.40
CA ASN A 72 -19.25 -5.76 3.94
C ASN A 72 -19.45 -6.51 5.25
N PHE A 73 -19.30 -5.79 6.37
CA PHE A 73 -19.41 -6.36 7.72
C PHE A 73 -20.80 -6.95 8.02
N GLU A 74 -21.86 -6.36 7.47
CA GLU A 74 -23.23 -6.82 7.71
C GLU A 74 -23.49 -8.14 6.97
N ASN A 75 -23.01 -8.26 5.73
CA ASN A 75 -23.07 -9.53 4.99
C ASN A 75 -22.24 -10.62 5.69
N LEU A 76 -21.03 -10.30 6.15
CA LEU A 76 -20.18 -11.26 6.87
C LEU A 76 -20.85 -11.73 8.17
N SER A 77 -21.46 -10.81 8.93
CA SER A 77 -22.21 -11.16 10.13
C SER A 77 -23.39 -12.09 9.81
N ALA A 78 -24.17 -11.76 8.78
CA ALA A 78 -25.32 -12.56 8.37
C ALA A 78 -24.91 -13.98 7.91
N GLU A 79 -23.81 -14.11 7.18
CA GLU A 79 -23.28 -15.43 6.77
C GLU A 79 -22.79 -16.25 7.98
N LEU A 80 -22.13 -15.64 8.96
CA LEU A 80 -21.73 -16.35 10.18
C LEU A 80 -22.95 -16.77 11.03
N ASP A 81 -23.98 -15.93 11.13
CA ASP A 81 -25.24 -16.29 11.80
C ASP A 81 -25.97 -17.42 11.08
N ARG A 82 -25.95 -17.40 9.74
CA ARG A 82 -26.49 -18.49 8.93
C ARG A 82 -25.74 -19.80 9.20
N LEU A 83 -24.40 -19.79 9.16
CA LEU A 83 -23.58 -20.98 9.44
C LEU A 83 -23.85 -21.53 10.85
N LYS A 84 -24.03 -20.65 11.84
CA LYS A 84 -24.45 -21.05 13.19
C LYS A 84 -25.76 -21.83 13.18
N ASN A 85 -26.78 -21.30 12.52
CA ASN A 85 -28.10 -21.91 12.46
C ASN A 85 -28.08 -23.24 11.68
N GLU A 86 -27.33 -23.31 10.59
CA GLU A 86 -27.14 -24.56 9.84
C GLU A 86 -26.44 -25.63 10.69
N LEU A 87 -25.41 -25.25 11.46
CA LEU A 87 -24.68 -26.14 12.35
C LEU A 87 -25.59 -26.72 13.45
N GLU A 88 -26.42 -25.88 14.08
CA GLU A 88 -27.39 -26.35 15.08
C GLU A 88 -28.47 -27.24 14.44
N GLY A 89 -28.94 -26.92 13.23
CA GLY A 89 -29.84 -27.81 12.49
C GLY A 89 -29.22 -29.16 12.15
N CYS A 90 -27.90 -29.23 11.93
CA CYS A 90 -27.19 -30.49 11.75
C CYS A 90 -27.10 -31.29 13.05
N VAL A 91 -26.96 -30.64 14.20
CA VAL A 91 -26.95 -31.28 15.51
C VAL A 91 -28.31 -31.93 15.80
N GLU A 92 -29.41 -31.23 15.53
CA GLU A 92 -30.76 -31.77 15.68
C GLU A 92 -30.99 -33.02 14.81
N LYS A 93 -30.57 -32.97 13.55
CA LYS A 93 -30.66 -34.13 12.63
C LYS A 93 -29.78 -35.29 13.09
N CYS A 94 -28.58 -35.01 13.60
CA CYS A 94 -27.71 -36.04 14.16
C CYS A 94 -28.36 -36.72 15.36
N ASN A 95 -28.96 -35.96 16.27
CA ASN A 95 -29.66 -36.51 17.43
C ASN A 95 -30.84 -37.41 16.99
N ALA A 96 -31.63 -36.98 16.00
CA ALA A 96 -32.72 -37.79 15.47
C ALA A 96 -32.25 -39.13 14.87
N VAL A 97 -31.10 -39.16 14.18
CA VAL A 97 -30.50 -40.40 13.66
C VAL A 97 -30.04 -41.32 14.80
N VAL A 98 -29.41 -40.76 15.84
CA VAL A 98 -28.95 -41.51 17.01
C VAL A 98 -30.14 -42.09 17.79
N GLU A 99 -31.22 -41.33 17.95
CA GLU A 99 -32.44 -41.77 18.63
C GLU A 99 -33.18 -42.88 17.86
N ALA A 100 -33.11 -42.87 16.53
CA ALA A 100 -33.76 -43.86 15.67
C ALA A 100 -33.07 -45.24 15.69
N ASP A 101 -31.74 -45.29 15.88
CA ASP A 101 -30.97 -46.54 15.97
C ASP A 101 -29.84 -46.42 17.01
N PRO A 102 -30.15 -46.49 18.31
CA PRO A 102 -29.16 -46.31 19.38
C PRO A 102 -28.07 -47.38 19.38
N ASP A 103 -28.40 -48.61 18.98
CA ASP A 103 -27.50 -49.77 19.08
C ASP A 103 -26.40 -49.74 18.02
N SER A 104 -26.67 -49.16 16.83
CA SER A 104 -25.71 -49.12 15.71
C SER A 104 -25.10 -47.74 15.46
N SER A 105 -25.64 -46.67 16.06
CA SER A 105 -25.26 -45.29 15.75
C SER A 105 -23.99 -44.78 16.45
N ALA A 106 -23.38 -45.54 17.36
CA ALA A 106 -22.23 -45.07 18.13
C ALA A 106 -21.05 -44.54 17.28
N PRO A 107 -20.59 -45.21 16.21
CA PRO A 107 -19.48 -44.69 15.37
C PRO A 107 -19.86 -43.45 14.57
N PHE A 108 -21.15 -43.32 14.21
CA PHE A 108 -21.66 -42.12 13.54
C PHE A 108 -21.66 -40.94 14.52
N LYS A 109 -22.21 -41.14 15.72
CA LYS A 109 -22.26 -40.13 16.78
C LYS A 109 -20.87 -39.62 17.14
N GLU A 110 -19.89 -40.51 17.31
CA GLU A 110 -18.51 -40.12 17.63
C GLU A 110 -17.91 -39.17 16.58
N LYS A 111 -18.06 -39.52 15.29
CA LYS A 111 -17.57 -38.69 14.19
C LYS A 111 -18.29 -37.35 14.11
N MET A 112 -19.60 -37.34 14.30
CA MET A 112 -20.40 -36.11 14.29
C MET A 112 -20.08 -35.22 15.48
N ASP A 113 -19.91 -35.77 16.68
CA ASP A 113 -19.52 -35.01 17.88
C ASP A 113 -18.14 -34.36 17.72
N ALA A 114 -17.19 -35.07 17.10
CA ALA A 114 -15.87 -34.51 16.77
C ALA A 114 -16.00 -33.33 15.77
N PHE A 115 -16.76 -33.53 14.68
CA PHE A 115 -17.04 -32.49 13.70
C PHE A 115 -17.71 -31.25 14.35
N PHE A 116 -18.75 -31.44 15.16
CA PHE A 116 -19.45 -30.33 15.80
C PHE A 116 -18.56 -29.54 16.76
N ARG A 117 -17.66 -30.22 17.49
CA ARG A 117 -16.70 -29.54 18.37
C ARG A 117 -15.76 -28.64 17.58
N GLU A 118 -15.21 -29.15 16.47
CA GLU A 118 -14.29 -28.39 15.62
C GLU A 118 -15.01 -27.23 14.92
N ALA A 119 -16.16 -27.51 14.29
CA ALA A 119 -16.96 -26.50 13.59
C ALA A 119 -17.43 -25.37 14.51
N ARG A 120 -17.85 -25.68 15.75
CA ARG A 120 -18.22 -24.65 16.74
C ARG A 120 -17.02 -23.79 17.16
N ALA A 121 -15.84 -24.40 17.32
CA ALA A 121 -14.63 -23.67 17.66
C ALA A 121 -14.19 -22.74 16.53
N GLU A 122 -14.19 -23.22 15.29
CA GLU A 122 -13.88 -22.40 14.11
C GLU A 122 -14.87 -21.25 13.95
N LEU A 123 -16.17 -21.53 14.04
CA LEU A 123 -17.20 -20.49 13.95
C LEU A 123 -17.05 -19.41 15.03
N ALA A 124 -16.75 -19.80 16.27
CA ALA A 124 -16.52 -18.85 17.36
C ALA A 124 -15.27 -17.99 17.10
N ASN A 125 -14.20 -18.57 16.54
CA ASN A 125 -12.99 -17.84 16.17
C ASN A 125 -13.26 -16.82 15.07
N GLU A 126 -14.01 -17.19 14.02
CA GLU A 126 -14.36 -16.29 12.92
C GLU A 126 -15.28 -15.14 13.39
N GLN A 127 -16.23 -15.42 14.27
CA GLN A 127 -17.07 -14.38 14.90
C GLN A 127 -16.23 -13.39 15.70
N GLN A 128 -15.26 -13.88 16.47
CA GLN A 128 -14.34 -13.02 17.22
C GLN A 128 -13.44 -12.21 16.29
N ALA A 129 -12.89 -12.82 15.23
CA ALA A 129 -12.08 -12.14 14.23
C ALA A 129 -12.85 -11.02 13.52
N LEU A 130 -14.13 -11.24 13.20
CA LEU A 130 -15.00 -10.22 12.62
C LEU A 130 -15.19 -9.01 13.55
N LEU A 131 -15.43 -9.24 14.84
CA LEU A 131 -15.56 -8.18 15.84
C LEU A 131 -14.26 -7.38 15.98
N GLU A 132 -13.11 -8.05 16.01
CA GLU A 132 -11.80 -7.41 16.06
C GLU A 132 -11.52 -6.58 14.80
N ALA A 133 -11.84 -7.10 13.62
CA ALA A 133 -11.70 -6.39 12.35
C ALA A 133 -12.56 -5.12 12.34
N ARG A 134 -13.82 -5.20 12.79
CA ARG A 134 -14.72 -4.04 12.92
C ARG A 134 -14.14 -3.01 13.91
N GLY A 135 -13.60 -3.46 15.04
CA GLY A 135 -12.95 -2.61 16.03
C GLY A 135 -11.72 -1.88 15.48
N LYS A 136 -10.84 -2.59 14.77
CA LYS A 136 -9.66 -2.02 14.10
C LYS A 136 -10.07 -1.00 13.03
N PHE A 137 -11.07 -1.31 12.21
CA PHE A 137 -11.59 -0.38 11.21
C PHE A 137 -12.12 0.91 11.84
N LYS A 138 -12.90 0.80 12.93
CA LYS A 138 -13.37 1.96 13.70
C LYS A 138 -12.22 2.82 14.23
N ALA A 139 -11.18 2.19 14.80
CA ALA A 139 -10.00 2.89 15.30
C ALA A 139 -9.25 3.65 14.18
N VAL A 140 -9.12 3.05 12.99
CA VAL A 140 -8.51 3.71 11.83
C VAL A 140 -9.33 4.94 11.40
N MET A 141 -10.66 4.82 11.31
CA MET A 141 -11.50 5.97 10.98
C MET A 141 -11.38 7.10 12.01
N GLN A 142 -11.30 6.76 13.30
CA GLN A 142 -11.11 7.73 14.38
C GLN A 142 -9.75 8.43 14.28
N PHE A 143 -8.68 7.69 13.98
CA PHE A 143 -7.34 8.25 13.80
C PHE A 143 -7.31 9.32 12.71
N TYR A 144 -7.96 9.05 11.57
CA TYR A 144 -8.08 10.01 10.47
C TYR A 144 -9.18 11.06 10.66
N GLN A 145 -9.84 11.08 11.81
CA GLN A 145 -11.00 11.95 12.11
C GLN A 145 -12.06 11.90 11.01
N TYR A 146 -12.23 10.73 10.40
CA TYR A 146 -13.19 10.51 9.33
C TYR A 146 -14.61 10.69 9.85
N LYS A 147 -15.43 11.38 9.05
CA LYS A 147 -16.85 11.58 9.33
C LYS A 147 -17.67 10.92 8.22
N PRO A 148 -18.25 9.73 8.48
CA PRO A 148 -19.11 9.07 7.52
C PRO A 148 -20.27 9.99 7.12
N LYS A 149 -20.68 9.91 5.85
CA LYS A 149 -21.81 10.70 5.35
C LYS A 149 -23.12 10.01 5.73
N GLY A 150 -23.93 10.68 6.55
CA GLY A 150 -25.28 10.21 6.89
C GLY A 150 -25.33 9.01 7.84
N THR A 151 -24.19 8.58 8.39
CA THR A 151 -24.10 7.48 9.35
C THR A 151 -23.11 7.82 10.48
N ASN A 152 -23.11 7.00 11.54
CA ASN A 152 -22.08 7.04 12.57
C ASN A 152 -20.91 6.10 12.22
N LEU A 153 -19.84 6.13 13.01
CA LEU A 153 -18.67 5.28 12.78
C LEU A 153 -18.95 3.77 12.89
N ASP A 154 -19.99 3.38 13.62
CA ASP A 154 -20.32 1.96 13.82
C ASP A 154 -21.01 1.35 12.59
N ALA A 155 -21.70 2.17 11.81
CA ALA A 155 -22.37 1.81 10.56
C ALA A 155 -21.70 2.42 9.32
N ALA A 156 -20.41 2.75 9.42
CA ALA A 156 -19.67 3.30 8.29
C ALA A 156 -19.37 2.19 7.27
N ASP A 157 -19.65 2.48 6.00
CA ASP A 157 -19.31 1.60 4.88
C ASP A 157 -17.79 1.60 4.63
N PRO A 158 -17.11 0.43 4.70
CA PRO A 158 -15.69 0.31 4.35
C PRO A 158 -15.37 0.86 2.97
N ASN A 159 -16.25 0.66 1.98
CA ASN A 159 -16.03 1.16 0.63
C ASN A 159 -15.88 2.69 0.63
N ALA A 160 -16.80 3.39 1.29
CA ALA A 160 -16.79 4.85 1.36
C ALA A 160 -15.50 5.43 1.98
N PHE A 161 -14.87 4.71 2.91
CA PHE A 161 -13.59 5.10 3.51
C PHE A 161 -12.40 4.72 2.61
N PHE A 162 -12.29 3.45 2.21
CA PHE A 162 -11.12 2.95 1.47
C PHE A 162 -11.06 3.46 0.03
N ALA A 163 -12.20 3.77 -0.60
CA ALA A 163 -12.22 4.36 -1.94
C ALA A 163 -11.53 5.74 -2.00
N LEU A 164 -11.52 6.51 -0.90
CA LEU A 164 -10.80 7.78 -0.81
C LEU A 164 -9.27 7.57 -0.91
N TRP A 165 -8.78 6.46 -0.34
CA TRP A 165 -7.39 6.06 -0.40
C TRP A 165 -7.04 5.39 -1.72
N LEU A 166 -7.91 4.53 -2.25
CA LEU A 166 -7.63 3.70 -3.42
C LEU A 166 -7.12 4.51 -4.62
N GLY A 167 -7.86 5.54 -5.03
CA GLY A 167 -7.46 6.39 -6.16
C GLY A 167 -6.13 7.08 -5.91
N PHE A 168 -5.92 7.60 -4.69
CA PHE A 168 -4.66 8.21 -4.30
C PHE A 168 -3.49 7.22 -4.32
N CYS A 169 -3.68 6.01 -3.78
CA CYS A 169 -2.64 4.99 -3.75
C CYS A 169 -2.24 4.53 -5.16
N GLN A 170 -3.22 4.37 -6.06
CA GLN A 170 -2.97 4.04 -7.47
C GLN A 170 -2.14 5.14 -8.15
N ASP A 171 -2.62 6.38 -8.10
CA ASP A 171 -1.95 7.52 -8.73
C ASP A 171 -0.55 7.74 -8.14
N PHE A 172 -0.41 7.66 -6.81
CA PHE A 172 0.88 7.81 -6.14
C PHE A 172 1.83 6.69 -6.52
N LYS A 173 1.41 5.42 -6.53
CA LYS A 173 2.26 4.27 -6.90
C LYS A 173 2.78 4.40 -8.32
N ASP A 174 1.93 4.82 -9.26
CA ASP A 174 2.32 5.01 -10.65
C ASP A 174 3.35 6.13 -10.81
N ILE A 175 3.12 7.27 -10.16
CA ILE A 175 4.06 8.39 -10.17
C ILE A 175 5.36 8.02 -9.47
N TRP A 176 5.28 7.34 -8.32
CA TRP A 176 6.44 6.86 -7.54
C TRP A 176 7.37 6.01 -8.40
N LYS A 177 6.83 5.01 -9.10
CA LYS A 177 7.62 4.16 -10.00
C LYS A 177 8.25 4.95 -11.14
N LYS A 178 7.48 5.84 -11.78
CA LYS A 178 7.97 6.66 -12.91
C LYS A 178 9.06 7.64 -12.48
N GLU A 179 8.92 8.28 -11.34
CA GLU A 179 9.93 9.24 -10.82
C GLU A 179 11.21 8.54 -10.39
N GLN A 180 11.13 7.34 -9.78
CA GLN A 180 12.32 6.54 -9.50
C GLN A 180 13.06 6.13 -10.78
N GLN A 181 12.33 5.68 -11.81
CA GLN A 181 12.89 5.37 -13.13
C GLN A 181 13.57 6.60 -13.77
N ARG A 182 12.94 7.78 -13.67
CA ARG A 182 13.50 9.05 -14.15
C ARG A 182 14.83 9.37 -13.44
N ILE A 183 14.86 9.30 -12.11
CA ILE A 183 16.07 9.56 -11.32
C ILE A 183 17.20 8.60 -11.71
N LYS A 184 16.89 7.30 -11.85
CA LYS A 184 17.87 6.28 -12.26
C LYS A 184 18.46 6.60 -13.65
N LYS A 185 17.60 6.96 -14.61
CA LYS A 185 18.02 7.33 -15.96
C LYS A 185 18.91 8.58 -15.98
N GLU A 186 18.51 9.64 -15.25
CA GLU A 186 19.28 10.88 -15.15
C GLU A 186 20.68 10.64 -14.60
N ARG A 187 20.80 9.83 -13.54
CA ARG A 187 22.09 9.46 -12.96
C ARG A 187 22.98 8.67 -13.93
N MET A 188 22.40 7.73 -14.67
CA MET A 188 23.13 6.95 -15.67
C MET A 188 23.66 7.85 -16.80
N GLU A 189 22.86 8.81 -17.28
CA GLU A 189 23.27 9.78 -18.29
C GLU A 189 24.36 10.72 -17.77
N GLU A 190 24.28 11.18 -16.52
CA GLU A 190 25.33 11.98 -15.89
C GLU A 190 26.65 11.22 -15.78
N MET A 191 26.60 9.95 -15.38
CA MET A 191 27.78 9.09 -15.30
C MET A 191 28.40 8.87 -16.68
N LYS A 192 27.59 8.65 -17.72
CA LYS A 192 28.04 8.53 -19.10
C LYS A 192 28.72 9.81 -19.59
N LYS A 193 28.11 10.99 -19.36
CA LYS A 193 28.70 12.30 -19.69
C LYS A 193 30.02 12.54 -18.98
N LYS A 194 30.12 12.19 -17.69
CA LYS A 194 31.37 12.29 -16.92
C LYS A 194 32.47 11.39 -17.50
N TYR A 195 32.13 10.18 -17.96
CA TYR A 195 33.08 9.27 -18.60
C TYR A 195 33.55 9.79 -19.97
N GLU A 196 32.64 10.28 -20.81
CA GLU A 196 32.95 10.87 -22.12
C GLU A 196 33.81 12.15 -22.01
N ASN A 197 33.56 12.97 -20.99
CA ASN A 197 34.39 14.16 -20.75
C ASN A 197 35.80 13.79 -20.24
N LYS A 198 35.94 12.70 -19.47
CA LYS A 198 37.25 12.19 -19.05
C LYS A 198 38.06 11.60 -20.21
N THR A 199 37.42 10.97 -21.19
CA THR A 199 38.12 10.44 -22.38
C THR A 199 38.47 11.50 -23.41
N LYS A 200 37.78 12.65 -23.40
CA LYS A 200 38.08 13.84 -24.24
C LYS A 200 39.16 14.78 -23.66
N VAL A 201 39.75 14.48 -22.51
CA VAL A 201 40.92 15.23 -22.02
C VAL A 201 42.01 15.14 -23.09
N GLU A 202 42.33 16.28 -23.71
CA GLU A 202 43.33 16.38 -24.77
C GLU A 202 44.62 15.70 -24.32
N LYS A 203 45.05 14.70 -25.08
CA LYS A 203 46.44 14.25 -25.03
C LYS A 203 47.28 15.43 -25.47
N LEU A 204 47.69 16.28 -24.53
CA LEU A 204 48.67 17.34 -24.74
C LEU A 204 49.81 16.71 -25.55
N LYS A 205 50.01 17.19 -26.80
CA LYS A 205 51.13 16.74 -27.61
C LYS A 205 52.38 16.93 -26.76
N LEU A 206 53.07 15.83 -26.46
CA LEU A 206 54.34 15.88 -25.75
C LEU A 206 55.26 16.82 -26.51
N SER A 207 55.51 17.99 -25.95
CA SER A 207 56.47 18.93 -26.49
C SER A 207 57.82 18.23 -26.63
N ALA A 208 58.43 18.29 -27.82
CA ALA A 208 59.73 17.68 -28.11
C ALA A 208 60.86 18.26 -27.22
N THR A 209 60.63 19.40 -26.57
CA THR A 209 61.54 20.06 -25.62
C THR A 209 61.13 19.89 -24.15
N GLY A 210 60.03 19.18 -23.86
CA GLY A 210 59.51 18.99 -22.51
C GLY A 210 60.44 18.15 -21.62
N LEU A 211 60.40 18.40 -20.32
CA LEU A 211 61.22 17.72 -19.31
C LEU A 211 61.14 16.18 -19.41
N LYS A 212 59.94 15.65 -19.70
CA LYS A 212 59.71 14.21 -19.89
C LYS A 212 60.43 13.63 -21.12
N ALA A 213 60.51 14.39 -22.22
CA ALA A 213 61.24 13.99 -23.42
C ALA A 213 62.76 14.05 -23.23
N ARG A 214 63.25 15.03 -22.43
CA ARG A 214 64.65 15.11 -22.02
C ARG A 214 65.07 13.94 -21.12
N LEU A 215 64.24 13.57 -20.15
CA LEU A 215 64.51 12.44 -19.26
C LEU A 215 64.55 11.09 -20.02
N GLN A 216 63.66 10.88 -21.00
CA GLN A 216 63.71 9.68 -21.85
C GLN A 216 64.95 9.60 -22.75
N LYS A 217 65.49 10.74 -23.19
CA LYS A 217 66.77 10.77 -23.93
C LYS A 217 67.97 10.44 -23.04
N LEU A 218 67.90 10.79 -21.76
CA LEU A 218 68.96 10.52 -20.79
C LEU A 218 68.97 9.07 -20.31
N SER A 219 67.82 8.39 -20.28
CA SER A 219 67.74 6.96 -19.90
C SER A 219 68.08 5.98 -21.03
N ARG A 220 68.40 6.48 -22.23
CA ARG A 220 68.79 5.70 -23.41
C ARG A 220 70.29 5.78 -23.73
N LYS A 221 71.09 6.37 -22.84
CA LYS A 221 72.56 6.22 -22.80
C LYS A 221 72.90 5.26 -21.68
#